data_AF-A0A0F6PZR5-F1
#
_entry.id   AF-A0A0F6PZR5-F1
#
_cell.length_a   1.000
_cell.length_b   1.000
_cell.length_c   1.000
_cell.angle_alpha   90.00
_cell.angle_beta   90.00
_cell.angle_gamma   90.00
#
_symmetry.space_group_name_H-M   'P 1'
#
loop_
_entity.id
_entity.type
_entity.pdbx_description
1 polymer ?
#
loop_
_entity_poly.entity_id
_entity_poly.type
_entity_poly.pdbx_seq_one_letter_code
_entity_poly.pdbx_strand_id
1 'polypeptide(L)'
;MNRNNSRNFFYPIEKGIITDWDVMEKIWSFAFHFDLRVDPRDHPLILTEPPLNPRSNKEIMTEIMFDTFHVPALYIADEALLSLYASSLTSGCVVDIGKEITTIVPIHDRIPITNAIKKVDFGGKDISLYLKKLMDQKGKFFSTSGGLEGVIDIKENLCYLALDPDKELLLSKKDNKMEESYSLTDGQTIIVGIERFLAPECIFDPSVIGKTIDPLDEMIVEVISNCDRGIQQKLYKNIILSGGSTMFPGLKERLIKEIKEKFPRYNDLKIIAPPYRKISSWIGGSILASLKSFQDKWITKREYEDEQKRKGSLREIPIDYVIIGRKYYMVKDGKLVLQGKHIEDISNIKGLTNLKNLRKLDLSNNIKIKEIKGLENLKNLEMLNLSKTSITEIKGLDTLPNLRELNLSDNYGIREIKGLDGLTNLRVLDMSDNRIKMIKGLENLTNLEELFLKKKFGYFKEDDYIY
;
A
#
# COMPACT_ATOMS: atom_id res chain seq x y z
N MET A 1 9.61 37.28 -5.92
CA MET A 1 8.60 36.28 -5.51
C MET A 1 9.11 34.89 -5.89
N ASN A 2 9.83 34.22 -4.99
CA ASN A 2 10.33 32.86 -5.20
C ASN A 2 9.17 31.88 -5.08
N ARG A 3 8.74 31.30 -6.21
CA ARG A 3 7.86 30.13 -6.22
C ARG A 3 8.70 28.92 -5.78
N ASN A 4 8.71 28.64 -4.48
CA ASN A 4 9.04 27.31 -3.96
C ASN A 4 7.95 26.33 -4.45
N ASN A 5 8.10 25.83 -5.67
CA ASN A 5 7.43 24.60 -6.09
C ASN A 5 8.13 23.44 -5.38
N SER A 6 7.80 23.22 -4.11
CA SER A 6 8.07 21.93 -3.48
C SER A 6 7.23 20.88 -4.22
N ARG A 7 7.82 20.20 -5.21
CA ARG A 7 7.20 19.01 -5.81
C ARG A 7 7.06 17.98 -4.70
N ASN A 8 5.84 17.76 -4.22
CA ASN A 8 5.57 16.64 -3.33
C ASN A 8 5.75 15.35 -4.14
N PHE A 9 6.73 14.54 -3.76
CA PHE A 9 6.93 13.20 -4.32
C PHE A 9 5.93 12.26 -3.66
N PHE A 10 5.21 11.50 -4.48
CA PHE A 10 4.23 10.50 -4.03
C PHE A 10 4.78 9.10 -4.31
N TYR A 11 4.72 8.23 -3.32
CA TYR A 11 5.14 6.83 -3.44
C TYR A 11 3.89 5.95 -3.40
N PRO A 12 3.47 5.32 -4.53
CA PRO A 12 2.24 4.53 -4.57
C PRO A 12 2.37 3.16 -3.93
N ILE A 13 3.58 2.78 -3.54
CA ILE A 13 3.89 1.52 -2.86
C ILE A 13 4.48 1.88 -1.51
N GLU A 14 3.79 1.48 -0.45
CA GLU A 14 4.25 1.60 0.92
C GLU A 14 4.37 0.21 1.50
N LYS A 15 5.53 -0.11 2.07
CA LYS A 15 5.76 -1.44 2.65
C LYS A 15 5.33 -2.55 1.67
N GLY A 16 5.81 -2.44 0.43
CA GLY A 16 5.64 -3.44 -0.62
C GLY A 16 4.20 -3.60 -1.13
N ILE A 17 3.24 -2.88 -0.57
CA ILE A 17 1.83 -2.95 -0.94
C ILE A 17 1.46 -1.68 -1.71
N ILE A 18 0.72 -1.85 -2.80
CA ILE A 18 0.19 -0.71 -3.58
C ILE A 18 -0.92 -0.03 -2.76
N THR A 19 -0.74 1.24 -2.44
CA THR A 19 -1.68 2.09 -1.69
C THR A 19 -2.39 3.11 -2.56
N ASP A 20 -1.78 3.50 -3.69
CA ASP A 20 -2.35 4.44 -4.67
C ASP A 20 -2.31 3.85 -6.09
N TRP A 21 -3.44 3.28 -6.51
CA TRP A 21 -3.59 2.65 -7.82
C TRP A 21 -3.58 3.64 -8.98
N ASP A 22 -4.03 4.89 -8.77
CA ASP A 22 -4.02 5.94 -9.80
C ASP A 22 -2.59 6.33 -10.17
N VAL A 23 -1.73 6.44 -9.16
CA VAL A 23 -0.32 6.74 -9.36
C VAL A 23 0.42 5.50 -9.88
N MET A 24 0.07 4.30 -9.40
CA MET A 24 0.68 3.06 -9.90
C MET A 24 0.40 2.81 -11.38
N GLU A 25 -0.83 3.06 -11.84
CA GLU A 25 -1.19 2.98 -13.26
C GLU A 25 -0.33 3.93 -14.11
N LYS A 26 -0.07 5.15 -13.63
CA LYS A 26 0.82 6.09 -14.31
C LYS A 26 2.27 5.61 -14.35
N ILE A 27 2.75 4.94 -13.30
CA ILE A 27 4.09 4.34 -13.28
C ILE A 27 4.19 3.22 -14.32
N TRP A 28 3.21 2.31 -14.38
CA TRP A 28 3.19 1.26 -15.41
C TRP A 28 3.08 1.84 -16.82
N SER A 29 2.22 2.84 -17.03
CA SER A 29 2.11 3.54 -18.31
C SER A 29 3.45 4.20 -18.69
N PHE A 30 4.16 4.80 -17.74
CA PHE A 30 5.48 5.35 -17.97
C PHE A 30 6.49 4.25 -18.35
N ALA A 31 6.51 3.14 -17.61
CA ALA A 31 7.41 2.02 -17.88
C ALA A 31 7.20 1.42 -19.27
N PHE A 32 5.95 1.20 -19.70
CA PHE A 32 5.65 0.63 -21.02
C PHE A 32 5.99 1.60 -22.15
N HIS A 33 5.50 2.84 -22.09
CA HIS A 33 5.56 3.75 -23.24
C HIS A 33 6.85 4.57 -23.32
N PHE A 34 7.45 4.93 -22.18
CA PHE A 34 8.64 5.79 -22.14
C PHE A 34 9.93 5.00 -21.97
N ASP A 35 10.00 4.11 -20.97
CA ASP A 35 11.22 3.35 -20.69
C ASP A 35 11.41 2.20 -21.69
N LEU A 36 10.42 1.31 -21.80
CA LEU A 36 10.50 0.14 -22.67
C LEU A 36 10.14 0.45 -24.13
N ARG A 37 9.33 1.51 -24.35
CA ARG A 37 8.84 1.94 -25.67
C ARG A 37 8.11 0.82 -26.43
N VAL A 38 7.26 0.09 -25.72
CA VAL A 38 6.46 -1.01 -26.24
C VAL A 38 4.96 -0.70 -26.08
N ASP A 39 4.15 -1.32 -26.92
CA ASP A 39 2.70 -1.36 -26.73
C ASP A 39 2.34 -2.55 -25.83
N PRO A 40 1.78 -2.34 -24.63
CA PRO A 40 1.46 -3.44 -23.72
C PRO A 40 0.48 -4.46 -24.34
N ARG A 41 -0.28 -4.08 -25.38
CA ARG A 41 -1.21 -4.97 -26.09
C ARG A 41 -0.52 -6.09 -26.87
N ASP A 42 0.75 -5.91 -27.23
CA ASP A 42 1.51 -6.85 -28.04
C ASP A 42 2.37 -7.80 -27.19
N HIS A 43 2.39 -7.64 -25.86
CA HIS A 43 3.35 -8.33 -24.99
C HIS A 43 2.69 -8.98 -23.77
N PRO A 44 2.83 -10.32 -23.61
CA PRO A 44 2.55 -10.99 -22.34
C PRO A 44 3.38 -10.38 -21.21
N LEU A 45 2.78 -10.27 -20.02
CA LEU A 45 3.38 -9.60 -18.88
C LEU A 45 3.58 -10.54 -17.70
N ILE A 46 4.76 -10.47 -17.08
CA ILE A 46 4.98 -10.97 -15.72
C ILE A 46 5.10 -9.78 -14.79
N LEU A 47 4.27 -9.77 -13.74
CA LEU A 47 4.39 -8.85 -12.62
C LEU A 47 4.86 -9.60 -11.38
N THR A 48 5.53 -8.90 -10.48
CA THR A 48 5.94 -9.44 -9.18
C THR A 48 5.03 -8.94 -8.09
N GLU A 49 4.87 -9.73 -7.04
CA GLU A 49 4.19 -9.33 -5.82
C GLU A 49 4.96 -9.77 -4.58
N PRO A 50 4.82 -9.05 -3.44
CA PRO A 50 5.44 -9.48 -2.20
C PRO A 50 4.75 -10.74 -1.65
N PRO A 51 5.43 -11.51 -0.78
CA PRO A 51 4.80 -12.58 -0.05
C PRO A 51 3.63 -12.05 0.79
N LEU A 52 2.57 -12.85 0.89
CA LEU A 52 1.34 -12.53 1.62
C LEU A 52 0.59 -11.29 1.10
N ASN A 53 0.72 -10.95 -0.19
CA ASN A 53 -0.07 -9.90 -0.83
C ASN A 53 -1.58 -10.22 -0.77
N PRO A 54 -2.44 -9.28 -0.31
CA PRO A 54 -3.88 -9.49 -0.28
C PRO A 54 -4.44 -9.87 -1.65
N ARG A 55 -5.36 -10.84 -1.68
CA ARG A 55 -6.01 -11.28 -2.91
C ARG A 55 -6.69 -10.14 -3.67
N SER A 56 -7.30 -9.19 -2.95
CA SER A 56 -7.92 -7.99 -3.54
C SER A 56 -6.93 -7.17 -4.36
N ASN A 57 -5.68 -7.06 -3.92
CA ASN A 57 -4.67 -6.32 -4.67
C ASN A 57 -4.29 -7.06 -5.95
N LYS A 58 -4.19 -8.40 -5.92
CA LYS A 58 -3.94 -9.20 -7.12
C LYS A 58 -5.06 -9.04 -8.14
N GLU A 59 -6.31 -8.98 -7.67
CA GLU A 59 -7.48 -8.78 -8.51
C GLU A 59 -7.45 -7.39 -9.17
N ILE A 60 -7.13 -6.33 -8.43
CA ILE A 60 -6.99 -4.96 -9.00
C ILE A 60 -5.82 -4.89 -9.98
N MET A 61 -4.65 -5.48 -9.67
CA MET A 61 -3.52 -5.58 -10.62
C MET A 61 -3.95 -6.24 -11.92
N THR A 62 -4.70 -7.35 -11.82
CA THR A 62 -5.18 -8.12 -12.96
C THR A 62 -6.17 -7.32 -13.80
N GLU A 63 -7.13 -6.65 -13.16
CA GLU A 63 -8.11 -5.77 -13.81
C GLU A 63 -7.42 -4.65 -14.57
N ILE A 64 -6.51 -3.89 -13.94
CA ILE A 64 -5.78 -2.80 -14.59
C ILE A 64 -5.01 -3.32 -15.82
N MET A 65 -4.35 -4.48 -15.71
CA MET A 65 -3.56 -5.02 -16.81
C MET A 65 -4.41 -5.46 -18.00
N PHE A 66 -5.56 -6.10 -17.78
CA PHE A 66 -6.44 -6.55 -18.87
C PHE A 66 -7.39 -5.47 -19.39
N ASP A 67 -7.96 -4.65 -18.51
CA ASP A 67 -9.01 -3.69 -18.85
C ASP A 67 -8.44 -2.32 -19.23
N THR A 68 -7.35 -1.88 -18.59
CA THR A 68 -6.71 -0.60 -18.93
C THR A 68 -5.60 -0.77 -19.96
N PHE A 69 -4.66 -1.70 -19.71
CA PHE A 69 -3.49 -1.89 -20.58
C PHE A 69 -3.71 -2.93 -21.68
N HIS A 70 -4.78 -3.72 -21.60
CA HIS A 70 -5.16 -4.69 -22.61
C HIS A 70 -4.05 -5.70 -22.95
N VAL A 71 -3.28 -6.14 -21.95
CA VAL A 71 -2.23 -7.15 -22.15
C VAL A 71 -2.83 -8.47 -22.66
N PRO A 72 -2.14 -9.21 -23.55
CA PRO A 72 -2.66 -10.45 -24.13
C PRO A 72 -2.65 -11.61 -23.12
N ALA A 73 -1.70 -11.60 -22.18
CA ALA A 73 -1.60 -12.57 -21.09
C ALA A 73 -0.85 -11.98 -19.88
N LEU A 74 -1.16 -12.47 -18.69
CA LEU A 74 -0.60 -12.01 -17.42
C LEU A 74 -0.20 -13.19 -16.53
N TYR A 75 0.92 -13.05 -15.84
CA TYR A 75 1.26 -13.87 -14.68
C TYR A 75 1.75 -12.98 -13.52
N ILE A 76 1.25 -13.22 -12.31
CA ILE A 76 1.70 -12.55 -11.09
C ILE A 76 2.53 -13.54 -10.29
N ALA A 77 3.81 -13.22 -10.10
CA ALA A 77 4.81 -14.09 -9.50
C ALA A 77 5.20 -13.64 -8.09
N ASP A 78 5.38 -14.60 -7.19
CA ASP A 78 5.96 -14.35 -5.86
C ASP A 78 7.44 -13.93 -6.01
N GLU A 79 7.77 -12.75 -5.47
CA GLU A 79 9.10 -12.15 -5.58
C GLU A 79 10.23 -13.06 -5.04
N ALA A 80 10.00 -13.71 -3.89
CA ALA A 80 11.01 -14.57 -3.28
C ALA A 80 11.22 -15.84 -4.10
N LEU A 81 10.16 -16.41 -4.67
CA LEU A 81 10.27 -17.55 -5.57
C LEU A 81 11.10 -17.22 -6.82
N LEU A 82 10.92 -16.02 -7.38
CA LEU A 82 11.76 -15.58 -8.51
C LEU A 82 13.23 -15.43 -8.10
N SER A 83 13.51 -14.85 -6.94
CA SER A 83 14.89 -14.74 -6.44
C SER A 83 15.55 -16.10 -6.21
N LEU A 84 14.77 -17.12 -5.81
CA LEU A 84 15.25 -18.51 -5.73
C LEU A 84 15.61 -19.08 -7.12
N TYR A 85 14.75 -18.84 -8.12
CA TYR A 85 15.01 -19.27 -9.50
C TYR A 85 16.24 -18.61 -10.12
N ALA A 86 16.50 -17.33 -9.82
CA ALA A 86 17.73 -16.66 -10.24
C ALA A 86 19.00 -17.36 -9.73
N SER A 87 18.90 -18.07 -8.60
CA SER A 87 19.99 -18.88 -8.04
C SER A 87 20.00 -20.34 -8.54
N SER A 88 19.16 -20.70 -9.52
CA SER A 88 19.00 -22.05 -10.06
C SER A 88 18.64 -23.10 -9.00
N LEU A 89 17.89 -22.69 -7.97
CA LEU A 89 17.43 -23.56 -6.89
C LEU A 89 15.90 -23.72 -6.93
N THR A 90 15.41 -24.82 -6.35
CA THR A 90 13.98 -25.10 -6.18
C THR A 90 13.56 -25.18 -4.72
N SER A 91 14.52 -25.18 -3.79
CA SER A 91 14.26 -25.16 -2.35
C SER A 91 15.37 -24.38 -1.66
N GLY A 92 15.02 -23.60 -0.64
CA GLY A 92 15.93 -22.73 0.09
C GLY A 92 15.17 -21.70 0.92
N CYS A 93 15.88 -20.91 1.71
CA CYS A 93 15.32 -19.79 2.47
C CYS A 93 15.78 -18.48 1.84
N VAL A 94 14.86 -17.71 1.27
CA VAL A 94 15.18 -16.42 0.65
C VAL A 94 15.06 -15.32 1.70
N VAL A 95 16.13 -14.57 1.89
CA VAL A 95 16.21 -13.40 2.78
C VAL A 95 16.29 -12.17 1.88
N ASP A 96 15.17 -11.47 1.77
CA ASP A 96 15.06 -10.26 0.95
C ASP A 96 14.99 -9.02 1.84
N ILE A 97 15.96 -8.10 1.67
CA ILE A 97 15.99 -6.82 2.39
C ILE A 97 15.87 -5.68 1.37
N GLY A 98 14.66 -5.15 1.26
CA GLY A 98 14.32 -4.07 0.34
C GLY A 98 14.55 -2.67 0.93
N LYS A 99 13.78 -1.70 0.44
CA LYS A 99 13.81 -0.31 0.91
C LYS A 99 13.10 -0.14 2.26
N GLU A 100 11.94 -0.76 2.44
CA GLU A 100 11.10 -0.55 3.64
C GLU A 100 10.77 -1.84 4.40
N ILE A 101 11.00 -3.00 3.79
CA ILE A 101 10.66 -4.31 4.36
C ILE A 101 11.83 -5.26 4.25
N THR A 102 11.90 -6.15 5.24
CA THR A 102 12.63 -7.41 5.17
C THR A 102 11.64 -8.56 5.16
N THR A 103 11.80 -9.49 4.21
CA THR A 103 11.05 -10.74 4.17
C THR A 103 11.99 -11.93 4.21
N ILE A 104 11.59 -12.96 4.95
CA ILE A 104 12.30 -14.23 5.02
C ILE A 104 11.30 -15.31 4.65
N VAL A 105 11.54 -15.93 3.50
CA VAL A 105 10.59 -16.85 2.86
C VAL A 105 11.25 -18.23 2.70
N PRO A 106 10.87 -19.22 3.52
CA PRO A 106 11.29 -20.60 3.32
C PRO A 106 10.48 -21.22 2.17
N ILE A 107 11.18 -21.81 1.21
CA ILE A 107 10.59 -22.41 0.01
C ILE A 107 11.04 -23.87 -0.07
N HIS A 108 10.08 -24.77 -0.19
CA HIS A 108 10.34 -26.19 -0.41
C HIS A 108 9.69 -26.64 -1.72
N ASP A 109 10.52 -27.11 -2.63
CA ASP A 109 10.13 -27.69 -3.92
C ASP A 109 9.17 -26.78 -4.70
N ARG A 110 9.57 -25.50 -4.78
CA ARG A 110 8.90 -24.38 -5.46
C ARG A 110 7.64 -23.86 -4.76
N ILE A 111 7.34 -24.34 -3.56
CA ILE A 111 6.18 -23.92 -2.77
C ILE A 111 6.67 -23.13 -1.54
N PRO A 112 6.29 -21.85 -1.39
CA PRO A 112 6.54 -21.10 -0.16
C PRO A 112 5.79 -21.72 1.03
N ILE A 113 6.48 -21.86 2.16
CA ILE A 113 5.89 -22.37 3.41
C ILE A 113 5.30 -21.18 4.15
N THR A 114 4.05 -20.86 3.80
CA THR A 114 3.40 -19.59 4.16
C THR A 114 3.28 -19.33 5.65
N ASN A 115 3.07 -20.37 6.47
CA ASN A 115 2.97 -20.29 7.93
C ASN A 115 4.31 -19.99 8.62
N ALA A 116 5.45 -20.15 7.92
CA ALA A 116 6.77 -19.85 8.45
C ALA A 116 7.33 -18.51 7.93
N ILE A 117 6.66 -17.83 7.01
CA ILE A 117 7.13 -16.55 6.44
C ILE A 117 7.20 -15.49 7.55
N LYS A 118 8.35 -14.81 7.65
CA LYS A 118 8.51 -13.60 8.46
C LYS A 118 8.55 -12.38 7.56
N LYS A 119 7.77 -11.36 7.90
CA LYS A 119 7.76 -10.04 7.25
C LYS A 119 7.86 -8.98 8.33
N VAL A 120 8.85 -8.09 8.23
CA VAL A 120 9.07 -7.00 9.19
C VAL A 120 9.25 -5.66 8.49
N ASP A 121 8.73 -4.60 9.12
CA ASP A 121 8.84 -3.22 8.65
C ASP A 121 10.23 -2.64 8.98
N PHE A 122 11.25 -3.15 8.28
CA PHE A 122 12.63 -2.71 8.39
C PHE A 122 13.33 -2.87 7.03
N GLY A 123 14.05 -1.85 6.57
CA GLY A 123 14.85 -1.95 5.36
C GLY A 123 15.84 -0.80 5.18
N GLY A 124 16.28 -0.60 3.94
CA GLY A 124 17.31 0.38 3.60
C GLY A 124 16.96 1.84 3.95
N LYS A 125 15.68 2.18 4.08
CA LYS A 125 15.19 3.49 4.52
C LYS A 125 15.54 3.74 5.98
N ASP A 126 15.35 2.75 6.86
CA ASP A 126 15.68 2.88 8.28
C ASP A 126 17.19 3.07 8.46
N ILE A 127 17.99 2.31 7.70
CA ILE A 127 19.46 2.43 7.68
C ILE A 127 19.89 3.83 7.20
N SER A 128 19.29 4.34 6.12
CA SER A 128 19.57 5.70 5.63
C SER A 128 19.18 6.78 6.63
N LEU A 129 18.04 6.65 7.31
CA LEU A 129 17.62 7.60 8.35
C LEU A 129 18.54 7.55 9.57
N TYR A 130 19.03 6.36 9.95
CA TYR A 130 19.98 6.22 11.03
C TYR A 130 21.36 6.77 10.67
N LEU A 131 21.85 6.51 9.45
CA LEU A 131 23.08 7.12 8.94
C LEU A 131 22.98 8.64 8.98
N LYS A 132 21.86 9.20 8.52
CA LYS A 132 21.62 10.65 8.59
C LYS A 132 21.73 11.14 10.04
N LYS A 133 21.09 10.47 10.99
CA LYS A 133 21.16 10.82 12.42
C LYS A 133 22.59 10.80 12.95
N LEU A 134 23.39 9.79 12.60
CA LEU A 134 24.81 9.69 13.01
C LEU A 134 25.64 10.85 12.41
N MET A 135 25.39 11.22 11.16
CA MET A 135 26.08 12.32 10.49
C MET A 135 25.69 13.68 11.05
N ASP A 136 24.39 13.90 11.32
CA ASP A 136 23.86 15.12 11.94
C ASP A 136 24.50 15.36 13.32
N GLN A 137 24.70 14.30 14.11
CA GLN A 137 25.37 14.37 15.42
C GLN A 137 26.84 14.84 15.35
N LYS A 138 27.53 14.64 14.22
CA LYS A 138 28.88 15.16 13.99
C LYS A 138 28.89 16.55 13.33
N GLY A 139 27.74 17.22 13.23
CA GLY A 139 27.62 18.55 12.63
C GLY A 139 27.72 18.58 11.11
N LYS A 140 27.54 17.42 10.43
CA LYS A 140 27.49 17.33 8.96
C LYS A 140 26.05 17.52 8.49
N PHE A 141 25.63 18.77 8.34
CA PHE A 141 24.24 19.11 8.07
C PHE A 141 23.84 18.93 6.61
N PHE A 142 22.85 18.07 6.38
CA PHE A 142 22.08 18.05 5.13
C PHE A 142 20.79 18.86 5.32
N SER A 143 20.82 20.15 4.97
CA SER A 143 19.76 21.11 5.31
C SER A 143 18.55 21.12 4.35
N THR A 144 18.52 20.30 3.30
CA THR A 144 17.43 20.26 2.31
C THR A 144 16.92 18.84 2.02
N SER A 145 15.76 18.71 1.35
CA SER A 145 15.19 17.42 0.92
C SER A 145 16.12 16.63 -0.02
N GLY A 146 17.04 17.27 -0.73
CA GLY A 146 18.12 16.61 -1.48
C GLY A 146 19.18 15.95 -0.57
N GLY A 147 19.15 16.25 0.71
CA GLY A 147 20.03 15.68 1.72
C GLY A 147 19.89 14.18 1.93
N LEU A 148 18.66 13.66 1.88
CA LEU A 148 18.43 12.23 2.08
C LEU A 148 18.96 11.41 0.90
N GLU A 149 18.89 11.94 -0.32
CA GLU A 149 19.42 11.26 -1.51
C GLU A 149 20.94 11.11 -1.42
N GLY A 150 21.64 12.17 -0.98
CA GLY A 150 23.08 12.11 -0.69
C GLY A 150 23.42 11.08 0.40
N VAL A 151 22.60 10.98 1.45
CA VAL A 151 22.80 9.96 2.50
C VAL A 151 22.56 8.54 1.97
N ILE A 152 21.57 8.34 1.09
CA ILE A 152 21.34 7.04 0.43
C ILE A 152 22.55 6.66 -0.41
N ASP A 153 23.10 7.61 -1.17
CA ASP A 153 24.26 7.42 -2.03
C ASP A 153 25.53 7.10 -1.21
N ILE A 154 25.77 7.83 -0.12
CA ILE A 154 26.84 7.52 0.85
C ILE A 154 26.66 6.12 1.44
N LYS A 155 25.44 5.74 1.84
CA LYS A 155 25.14 4.41 2.36
C LYS A 155 25.47 3.33 1.33
N GLU A 156 25.05 3.49 0.08
CA GLU A 156 25.26 2.47 -0.95
C GLU A 156 26.73 2.33 -1.37
N ASN A 157 27.51 3.41 -1.31
CA ASN A 157 28.91 3.40 -1.76
C ASN A 157 29.94 3.17 -0.64
N LEU A 158 29.70 3.65 0.58
CA LEU A 158 30.72 3.68 1.64
C LEU A 158 30.43 2.74 2.82
N CYS A 159 29.17 2.40 3.09
CA CYS A 159 28.83 1.57 4.24
C CYS A 159 29.13 0.09 4.01
N TYR A 160 29.42 -0.62 5.09
CA TYR A 160 29.72 -2.05 5.11
C TYR A 160 29.39 -2.62 6.49
N LEU A 161 29.26 -3.95 6.61
CA LEU A 161 29.06 -4.62 7.87
C LEU A 161 30.38 -5.13 8.44
N ALA A 162 30.68 -4.67 9.65
CA ALA A 162 31.80 -5.15 10.44
C ALA A 162 31.57 -6.61 10.87
N LEU A 163 32.62 -7.43 10.87
CA LEU A 163 32.56 -8.79 11.43
C LEU A 163 32.54 -8.76 12.97
N ASP A 164 33.16 -7.74 13.55
CA ASP A 164 33.24 -7.46 14.98
C ASP A 164 33.19 -5.93 15.16
N PRO A 165 31.98 -5.35 15.36
CA PRO A 165 31.80 -3.90 15.40
C PRO A 165 32.53 -3.24 16.59
N ASP A 166 32.67 -3.93 17.72
CA ASP A 166 33.38 -3.41 18.89
C ASP A 166 34.89 -3.30 18.62
N LYS A 167 35.48 -4.33 18.02
CA LYS A 167 36.88 -4.31 17.61
C LYS A 167 37.15 -3.25 16.56
N GLU A 168 36.26 -3.12 15.58
CA GLU A 168 36.32 -2.11 14.53
C GLU A 168 36.25 -0.69 15.13
N LEU A 169 35.36 -0.47 16.09
CA LEU A 169 35.27 0.79 16.85
C LEU A 169 36.55 1.09 17.64
N LEU A 170 37.16 0.09 18.29
CA LEU A 170 38.43 0.29 18.99
C LEU A 170 39.58 0.64 18.04
N LEU A 171 39.61 0.07 16.84
CA LEU A 171 40.62 0.39 15.82
C LEU A 171 40.45 1.82 15.28
N SER A 172 39.21 2.26 15.07
CA SER A 172 38.91 3.63 14.61
C SER A 172 39.39 4.73 15.56
N LYS A 173 39.56 4.42 16.85
CA LYS A 173 40.13 5.35 17.84
C LYS A 173 41.65 5.49 17.75
N LYS A 174 42.33 4.56 17.09
CA LYS A 174 43.80 4.51 16.98
C LYS A 174 44.33 5.10 15.68
N ASP A 175 43.55 5.02 14.59
CA ASP A 175 43.93 5.44 13.24
C ASP A 175 42.68 5.88 12.47
N ASN A 176 42.83 6.88 11.59
CA ASN A 176 41.77 7.41 10.74
C ASN A 176 41.64 6.67 9.39
N LYS A 177 42.31 5.54 9.18
CA LYS A 177 42.21 4.71 7.96
C LYS A 177 40.79 4.31 7.54
N MET A 178 39.82 4.38 8.44
CA MET A 178 38.42 4.06 8.17
C MET A 178 37.62 5.26 7.63
N GLU A 179 38.20 6.45 7.67
CA GLU A 179 37.60 7.65 7.12
C GLU A 179 37.72 7.68 5.59
N GLU A 180 36.60 7.90 4.91
CA GLU A 180 36.56 8.08 3.46
C GLU A 180 35.96 9.43 3.13
N SER A 181 36.52 10.11 2.11
CA SER A 181 35.97 11.35 1.58
C SER A 181 34.95 11.07 0.48
N TYR A 182 33.77 11.67 0.60
CA TYR A 182 32.69 11.59 -0.38
C TYR A 182 32.39 12.97 -0.97
N SER A 183 32.40 13.09 -2.30
CA SER A 183 32.01 14.33 -2.97
C SER A 183 30.53 14.31 -3.33
N LEU A 184 29.77 15.23 -2.75
CA LEU A 184 28.36 15.45 -3.09
C LEU A 184 28.21 16.09 -4.46
N THR A 185 26.99 16.03 -5.01
CA THR A 185 26.64 16.60 -6.31
C THR A 185 26.79 18.12 -6.39
N ASP A 186 26.83 18.81 -5.26
CA ASP A 186 27.07 20.26 -5.16
C ASP A 186 28.57 20.62 -5.03
N GLY A 187 29.46 19.61 -5.05
CA GLY A 187 30.90 19.77 -4.91
C GLY A 187 31.39 19.79 -3.45
N GLN A 188 30.50 19.77 -2.46
CA GLN A 188 30.90 19.67 -1.06
C GLN A 188 31.50 18.28 -0.79
N THR A 189 32.65 18.23 -0.10
CA THR A 189 33.25 16.96 0.33
C THR A 189 32.95 16.69 1.79
N ILE A 190 32.43 15.50 2.07
CA ILE A 190 32.09 15.03 3.41
C ILE A 190 32.98 13.83 3.74
N ILE A 191 33.64 13.88 4.89
CA ILE A 191 34.37 12.72 5.43
C ILE A 191 33.37 11.82 6.15
N VAL A 192 33.41 10.50 5.95
CA VAL A 192 32.54 9.53 6.65
C VAL A 192 33.43 8.48 7.31
N GLY A 193 33.31 8.29 8.63
CA GLY A 193 34.17 7.41 9.41
C GLY A 193 33.40 6.21 9.95
N ILE A 194 33.35 6.08 11.28
CA ILE A 194 32.66 4.98 11.98
C ILE A 194 31.19 4.79 11.59
N GLU A 195 30.53 5.84 11.09
CA GLU A 195 29.15 5.79 10.60
C GLU A 195 28.96 4.75 9.49
N ARG A 196 30.02 4.45 8.73
CA ARG A 196 30.03 3.47 7.63
C ARG A 196 29.63 2.07 8.09
N PHE A 197 30.06 1.65 9.27
CA PHE A 197 29.72 0.33 9.81
C PHE A 197 28.71 0.37 10.95
N LEU A 198 28.59 1.49 11.67
CA LEU A 198 27.56 1.66 12.69
C LEU A 198 26.15 1.76 12.10
N ALA A 199 25.97 2.45 10.97
CA ALA A 199 24.65 2.58 10.35
C ALA A 199 24.01 1.22 9.98
N PRO A 200 24.67 0.33 9.23
CA PRO A 200 24.09 -0.97 8.88
C PRO A 200 24.04 -1.96 10.06
N GLU A 201 24.68 -1.68 11.20
CA GLU A 201 24.62 -2.54 12.38
C GLU A 201 23.18 -2.71 12.90
N CYS A 202 22.26 -1.78 12.60
CA CYS A 202 20.85 -1.95 12.94
C CYS A 202 20.16 -3.17 12.29
N ILE A 203 20.83 -3.88 11.36
CA ILE A 203 20.42 -5.21 10.88
C ILE A 203 20.58 -6.28 11.98
N PHE A 204 21.60 -6.15 12.83
CA PHE A 204 21.94 -7.07 13.92
C PHE A 204 21.63 -6.51 15.30
N ASP A 205 21.48 -5.19 15.43
CA ASP A 205 20.96 -4.53 16.63
C ASP A 205 19.87 -3.50 16.26
N PRO A 206 18.63 -3.94 15.97
CA PRO A 206 17.53 -3.03 15.65
C PRO A 206 17.16 -2.05 16.77
N SER A 207 17.64 -2.28 18.00
CA SER A 207 17.32 -1.42 19.15
C SER A 207 17.93 -0.02 19.02
N VAL A 208 19.06 0.13 18.29
CA VAL A 208 19.72 1.43 18.08
C VAL A 208 18.86 2.44 17.30
N ILE A 209 17.89 1.94 16.54
CA ILE A 209 16.89 2.73 15.82
C ILE A 209 15.51 2.71 16.50
N GLY A 210 15.42 2.14 17.71
CA GLY A 210 14.20 2.07 18.50
C GLY A 210 13.17 1.07 17.99
N LYS A 211 13.57 0.08 17.17
CA LYS A 211 12.67 -1.01 16.76
C LYS A 211 12.79 -2.19 17.72
N THR A 212 11.66 -2.83 18.00
CA THR A 212 11.54 -4.01 18.85
C THR A 212 11.48 -5.31 18.03
N ILE A 213 12.18 -5.33 16.88
CA ILE A 213 12.27 -6.52 16.03
C ILE A 213 13.54 -7.28 16.39
N ASP A 214 13.51 -8.60 16.17
CA ASP A 214 14.68 -9.45 16.43
C ASP A 214 15.79 -9.18 15.40
N PRO A 215 17.07 -9.42 15.75
CA PRO A 215 18.19 -9.40 14.81
C PRO A 215 17.97 -10.33 13.60
N LEU A 216 18.57 -9.98 12.45
CA LEU A 216 18.36 -10.72 11.20
C LEU A 216 18.71 -12.22 11.30
N ASP A 217 19.82 -12.56 11.94
CA ASP A 217 20.28 -13.93 12.15
C ASP A 217 19.28 -14.75 12.98
N GLU A 218 18.69 -14.14 14.02
CA GLU A 218 17.68 -14.78 14.86
C GLU A 218 16.37 -14.98 14.11
N MET A 219 15.93 -13.98 13.34
CA MET A 219 14.74 -14.11 12.49
C MET A 219 14.89 -15.23 11.45
N ILE A 220 16.07 -15.38 10.83
CA ILE A 220 16.35 -16.48 9.87
C ILE A 220 16.21 -17.84 10.56
N VAL A 221 16.78 -17.98 11.75
CA VAL A 221 16.75 -19.23 12.51
C VAL A 221 15.34 -19.55 13.00
N GLU A 222 14.58 -18.55 13.46
CA GLU A 222 13.17 -18.68 13.83
C GLU A 222 12.35 -19.25 12.66
N VAL A 223 12.44 -18.61 11.49
CA VAL A 223 11.74 -19.03 10.27
C VAL A 223 12.04 -20.47 9.89
N ILE A 224 13.33 -20.84 9.86
CA ILE A 224 13.72 -22.20 9.50
C ILE A 224 13.29 -23.19 10.59
N SER A 225 13.34 -22.81 11.87
CA SER A 225 12.93 -23.67 12.99
C SER A 225 11.43 -23.96 12.99
N ASN A 226 10.61 -23.04 12.45
CA ASN A 226 9.16 -23.22 12.26
C ASN A 226 8.81 -24.14 11.08
N CYS A 227 9.79 -24.58 10.29
CA CYS A 227 9.62 -25.54 9.21
C CYS A 227 9.82 -26.99 9.70
N ASP A 228 9.31 -27.99 8.96
CA ASP A 228 9.46 -29.40 9.31
C ASP A 228 10.94 -29.83 9.44
N ARG A 229 11.28 -30.62 10.46
CA ARG A 229 12.67 -31.05 10.73
C ARG A 229 13.38 -31.67 9.51
N GLY A 230 12.64 -32.39 8.67
CA GLY A 230 13.19 -33.03 7.46
C GLY A 230 13.68 -32.05 6.39
N ILE A 231 13.17 -30.82 6.38
CA ILE A 231 13.53 -29.80 5.38
C ILE A 231 14.50 -28.75 5.91
N GLN A 232 14.60 -28.56 7.24
CA GLN A 232 15.45 -27.54 7.87
C GLN A 232 16.90 -27.59 7.38
N GLN A 233 17.51 -28.78 7.31
CA GLN A 233 18.90 -28.92 6.84
C GLN A 233 19.06 -28.45 5.38
N LYS A 234 18.06 -28.70 4.52
CA LYS A 234 18.06 -28.24 3.13
C LYS A 234 17.95 -26.71 3.04
N LEU A 235 17.17 -26.10 3.93
CA LEU A 235 17.02 -24.64 4.03
C LEU A 235 18.32 -23.98 4.51
N TYR A 236 18.97 -24.50 5.55
CA TYR A 236 20.28 -23.98 6.03
C TYR A 236 21.40 -24.12 5.00
N LYS A 237 21.36 -25.15 4.15
CA LYS A 237 22.29 -25.32 3.02
C LYS A 237 22.06 -24.33 1.87
N ASN A 238 20.93 -23.64 1.86
CA ASN A 238 20.52 -22.77 0.76
C ASN A 238 19.81 -21.54 1.32
N ILE A 239 20.52 -20.69 2.07
CA ILE A 239 20.02 -19.36 2.43
C ILE A 239 20.45 -18.40 1.33
N ILE A 240 19.51 -17.73 0.66
CA ILE A 240 19.76 -16.87 -0.50
C ILE A 240 19.50 -15.43 -0.10
N LEU A 241 20.49 -14.56 -0.28
CA LEU A 241 20.33 -13.12 -0.08
C LEU A 241 19.79 -12.45 -1.36
N SER A 242 18.75 -11.63 -1.20
CA SER A 242 18.07 -10.86 -2.25
C SER A 242 17.82 -9.43 -1.78
N GLY A 243 17.66 -8.50 -2.72
CA GLY A 243 17.24 -7.13 -2.42
C GLY A 243 18.40 -6.18 -2.14
N GLY A 244 18.18 -4.89 -2.40
CA GLY A 244 19.24 -3.89 -2.42
C GLY A 244 20.00 -3.73 -1.11
N SER A 245 19.34 -3.89 0.03
CA SER A 245 19.99 -3.74 1.35
C SER A 245 20.78 -4.99 1.78
N THR A 246 20.75 -6.07 1.00
CA THR A 246 21.69 -7.20 1.17
C THR A 246 23.03 -6.98 0.45
N MET A 247 23.21 -5.83 -0.19
CA MET A 247 24.43 -5.51 -0.93
C MET A 247 25.59 -5.05 -0.05
N PHE A 248 25.38 -4.78 1.24
CA PHE A 248 26.45 -4.38 2.15
C PHE A 248 27.61 -5.39 2.12
N PRO A 249 28.85 -4.94 1.86
CA PRO A 249 30.03 -5.78 2.03
C PRO A 249 30.08 -6.33 3.46
N GLY A 250 30.44 -7.61 3.63
CA GLY A 250 30.53 -8.26 4.93
C GLY A 250 29.23 -8.89 5.46
N LEU A 251 28.06 -8.63 4.86
CA LEU A 251 26.79 -9.19 5.34
C LEU A 251 26.80 -10.72 5.39
N LYS A 252 27.30 -11.35 4.32
CA LYS A 252 27.35 -12.81 4.21
C LYS A 252 28.25 -13.40 5.30
N GLU A 253 29.44 -12.84 5.48
CA GLU A 253 30.43 -13.30 6.45
C GLU A 253 29.92 -13.10 7.88
N ARG A 254 29.30 -11.94 8.16
CA ARG A 254 28.69 -11.63 9.45
C ARG A 254 27.54 -12.58 9.78
N LEU A 255 26.61 -12.82 8.85
CA LEU A 255 25.52 -13.78 9.05
C LEU A 255 26.03 -15.21 9.31
N ILE A 256 27.07 -15.65 8.58
CA ILE A 256 27.66 -16.97 8.82
C ILE A 256 28.22 -17.06 10.25
N LYS A 257 28.92 -16.00 10.71
CA LYS A 257 29.48 -15.94 12.05
C LYS A 257 28.38 -16.00 13.10
N GLU A 258 27.41 -15.08 13.05
CA GLU A 258 26.32 -14.96 14.03
C GLU A 258 25.52 -16.26 14.16
N ILE A 259 25.10 -16.85 13.02
CA ILE A 259 24.32 -18.09 13.04
C ILE A 259 25.14 -19.26 13.59
N LYS A 260 26.44 -19.37 13.27
CA LYS A 260 27.29 -20.46 13.78
C LYS A 260 27.60 -20.33 15.26
N GLU A 261 27.84 -19.11 15.74
CA GLU A 261 28.15 -18.83 17.15
C GLU A 261 26.92 -19.07 18.03
N LYS A 262 25.75 -18.56 17.63
CA LYS A 262 24.50 -18.73 18.39
C LYS A 262 23.88 -20.11 18.22
N PHE A 263 24.06 -20.77 17.07
CA PHE A 263 23.41 -22.05 16.73
C PHE A 263 24.36 -23.11 16.15
N PRO A 264 25.24 -23.72 16.97
CA PRO A 264 26.29 -24.63 16.51
C PRO A 264 25.81 -25.95 15.87
N ARG A 265 24.51 -26.25 15.91
CA ARG A 265 23.94 -27.51 15.41
C ARG A 265 23.92 -27.63 13.88
N TYR A 266 24.15 -26.53 13.16
CA TYR A 266 23.98 -26.47 11.70
C TYR A 266 25.34 -26.40 10.97
N ASN A 267 26.08 -27.51 10.97
CA ASN A 267 27.44 -27.59 10.43
C ASN A 267 27.53 -27.28 8.92
N ASP A 268 26.48 -27.57 8.15
CA ASP A 268 26.44 -27.37 6.70
C ASP A 268 25.81 -26.03 6.26
N LEU A 269 25.83 -25.02 7.14
CA LEU A 269 25.32 -23.67 6.83
C LEU A 269 25.98 -23.10 5.57
N LYS A 270 25.16 -22.67 4.61
CA LYS A 270 25.63 -21.98 3.41
C LYS A 270 24.72 -20.80 3.06
N ILE A 271 25.35 -19.63 3.02
CA ILE A 271 24.73 -18.39 2.55
C ILE A 271 25.20 -18.11 1.12
N ILE A 272 24.24 -17.93 0.24
CA ILE A 272 24.40 -17.67 -1.18
C ILE A 272 24.08 -16.18 -1.38
N ALA A 273 25.08 -15.41 -1.79
CA ALA A 273 24.94 -13.98 -2.08
C ALA A 273 25.31 -13.74 -3.55
N PRO A 274 24.35 -13.89 -4.49
CA PRO A 274 24.61 -13.63 -5.89
C PRO A 274 25.13 -12.20 -6.11
N PRO A 275 26.05 -11.95 -7.04
CA PRO A 275 26.57 -10.60 -7.29
C PRO A 275 25.48 -9.63 -7.77
N TYR A 276 24.50 -10.12 -8.53
CA TYR A 276 23.37 -9.32 -9.05
C TYR A 276 22.13 -9.34 -8.15
N ARG A 277 22.29 -9.65 -6.86
CA ARG A 277 21.16 -9.89 -5.95
C ARG A 277 20.23 -8.71 -5.70
N LYS A 278 20.67 -7.49 -6.02
CA LYS A 278 19.82 -6.28 -6.05
C LYS A 278 18.62 -6.42 -7.00
N ILE A 279 18.74 -7.25 -8.04
CA ILE A 279 17.70 -7.48 -9.05
C ILE A 279 17.39 -8.98 -9.25
N SER A 280 17.63 -9.82 -8.22
CA SER A 280 17.41 -11.27 -8.29
C SER A 280 16.00 -11.64 -8.77
N SER A 281 14.97 -11.00 -8.22
CA SER A 281 13.57 -11.27 -8.58
C SER A 281 13.31 -10.96 -10.05
N TRP A 282 13.87 -9.86 -10.56
CA TRP A 282 13.76 -9.50 -11.98
C TRP A 282 14.47 -10.52 -12.89
N ILE A 283 15.68 -10.95 -12.53
CA ILE A 283 16.42 -12.00 -13.26
C ILE A 283 15.62 -13.31 -13.26
N GLY A 284 15.08 -13.69 -12.11
CA GLY A 284 14.24 -14.88 -11.96
C GLY A 284 12.98 -14.82 -12.83
N GLY A 285 12.33 -13.65 -12.90
CA GLY A 285 11.19 -13.41 -13.78
C GLY A 285 11.56 -13.53 -15.26
N SER A 286 12.71 -13.00 -15.66
CA SER A 286 13.23 -13.12 -17.03
C SER A 286 13.53 -14.57 -17.43
N ILE A 287 14.17 -15.34 -16.53
CA ILE A 287 14.40 -16.78 -16.71
C ILE A 287 13.07 -17.50 -16.84
N LEU A 288 12.13 -17.26 -15.92
CA LEU A 288 10.83 -17.92 -15.89
C LEU A 288 9.99 -17.63 -17.14
N ALA A 289 9.96 -16.38 -17.60
CA ALA A 289 9.26 -15.97 -18.84
C ALA A 289 9.81 -16.66 -20.09
N SER A 290 11.10 -17.00 -20.09
CA SER A 290 11.78 -17.63 -21.23
C SER A 290 11.53 -19.14 -21.33
N LEU A 291 10.92 -19.76 -20.31
CA LEU A 291 10.63 -21.20 -20.31
C LEU A 291 9.35 -21.49 -21.10
N LYS A 292 9.46 -22.27 -22.18
CA LYS A 292 8.29 -22.69 -22.98
C LYS A 292 7.22 -23.39 -22.15
N SER A 293 7.63 -24.26 -21.23
CA SER A 293 6.75 -24.98 -20.31
C SER A 293 5.99 -24.07 -19.33
N PHE A 294 6.38 -22.80 -19.23
CA PHE A 294 5.77 -21.83 -18.35
C PHE A 294 4.67 -21.00 -19.04
N GLN A 295 4.62 -20.98 -20.37
CA GLN A 295 3.61 -20.22 -21.11
C GLN A 295 2.19 -20.72 -20.82
N ASP A 296 2.03 -22.02 -20.55
CA ASP A 296 0.75 -22.64 -20.14
C ASP A 296 0.28 -22.22 -18.74
N LYS A 297 1.09 -21.45 -17.99
CA LYS A 297 0.73 -20.93 -16.66
C LYS A 297 0.17 -19.53 -16.69
N TRP A 298 0.22 -18.86 -17.84
CA TRP A 298 -0.26 -17.49 -17.97
C TRP A 298 -1.77 -17.47 -18.05
N ILE A 299 -2.38 -16.44 -17.48
CA ILE A 299 -3.79 -16.17 -17.68
C ILE A 299 -3.88 -15.37 -18.97
N THR A 300 -4.61 -15.87 -19.97
CA THR A 300 -4.85 -15.12 -21.21
C THR A 300 -5.98 -14.12 -21.02
N LYS A 301 -6.00 -13.06 -21.83
CA LYS A 301 -7.10 -12.08 -21.82
C LYS A 301 -8.47 -12.75 -22.05
N ARG A 302 -8.51 -13.76 -22.92
CA ARG A 302 -9.72 -14.54 -23.18
C ARG A 302 -10.20 -15.29 -21.93
N GLU A 303 -9.30 -15.97 -21.22
CA GLU A 303 -9.65 -16.67 -19.98
C GLU A 303 -10.14 -15.70 -18.90
N TYR A 304 -9.49 -14.53 -18.79
CA TYR A 304 -9.94 -13.46 -17.90
C TYR A 304 -11.35 -13.00 -18.27
N GLU A 305 -11.63 -12.67 -19.53
CA GLU A 305 -12.95 -12.24 -20.00
C GLU A 305 -14.02 -13.32 -19.81
N ASP A 306 -13.69 -14.59 -20.09
CA ASP A 306 -14.60 -15.73 -19.90
C ASP A 306 -14.89 -15.96 -18.42
N GLU A 307 -13.90 -15.77 -17.54
CA GLU A 307 -14.09 -15.85 -16.09
C GLU A 307 -14.91 -14.67 -15.55
N GLN A 308 -14.72 -13.46 -16.08
CA GLN A 308 -15.58 -12.31 -15.75
C GLN A 308 -17.03 -12.55 -16.19
N LYS A 309 -17.24 -13.13 -17.38
CA LYS A 309 -18.58 -13.53 -17.85
C LYS A 309 -19.19 -14.64 -16.98
N ARG A 310 -18.39 -15.63 -16.55
CA ARG A 310 -18.83 -16.70 -15.64
C ARG A 310 -19.19 -16.18 -14.26
N LYS A 311 -18.35 -15.31 -13.68
CA LYS A 311 -18.66 -14.59 -12.44
C LYS A 311 -19.90 -13.71 -12.60
N GLY A 312 -20.11 -13.14 -13.78
CA GLY A 312 -21.35 -12.46 -14.18
C GLY A 312 -22.59 -13.37 -14.33
N SER A 313 -22.45 -14.70 -14.27
CA SER A 313 -23.57 -15.65 -14.37
C SER A 313 -23.81 -16.48 -13.10
N LEU A 314 -22.82 -16.61 -12.20
CA LEU A 314 -22.99 -17.21 -10.89
C LEU A 314 -22.16 -16.43 -9.85
N ARG A 315 -22.89 -15.64 -9.05
CA ARG A 315 -22.46 -14.77 -7.92
C ARG A 315 -21.88 -13.41 -8.31
N GLU A 316 -22.76 -12.41 -8.33
CA GLU A 316 -22.44 -11.08 -7.78
C GLU A 316 -21.88 -11.30 -6.36
N ILE A 317 -20.56 -11.40 -6.22
CA ILE A 317 -19.90 -10.99 -4.98
C ILE A 317 -19.54 -9.54 -5.25
N PRO A 318 -20.37 -8.57 -4.85
CA PRO A 318 -20.03 -7.19 -5.07
C PRO A 318 -18.84 -6.90 -4.16
N ILE A 319 -17.69 -6.61 -4.78
CA ILE A 319 -16.79 -5.67 -4.13
C ILE A 319 -17.59 -4.37 -4.18
N ASP A 320 -18.29 -4.06 -3.11
CA ASP A 320 -19.16 -2.88 -3.03
C ASP A 320 -18.23 -1.65 -3.07
N TYR A 321 -17.94 -1.12 -4.26
CA TYR A 321 -17.20 0.13 -4.45
C TYR A 321 -17.86 0.97 -5.53
N VAL A 322 -17.57 2.26 -5.49
CA VAL A 322 -17.95 3.20 -6.55
C VAL A 322 -16.73 3.89 -7.12
N ILE A 323 -16.83 4.35 -8.36
CA ILE A 323 -15.76 5.07 -9.05
C ILE A 323 -16.19 6.52 -9.25
N ILE A 324 -15.33 7.46 -8.84
CA ILE A 324 -15.50 8.89 -9.07
C ILE A 324 -14.24 9.41 -9.76
N GLY A 325 -14.38 9.84 -11.01
CA GLY A 325 -13.22 10.14 -11.85
C GLY A 325 -12.40 8.86 -12.10
N ARG A 326 -11.21 8.77 -11.51
CA ARG A 326 -10.33 7.59 -11.54
C ARG A 326 -10.19 6.89 -10.18
N LYS A 327 -10.79 7.46 -9.13
CA LYS A 327 -10.65 6.96 -7.76
C LYS A 327 -11.74 5.98 -7.38
N TYR A 328 -11.36 4.96 -6.62
CA TYR A 328 -12.23 3.93 -6.08
C TYR A 328 -12.58 4.25 -4.62
N TYR A 329 -13.86 4.11 -4.27
CA TYR A 329 -14.37 4.34 -2.92
C TYR A 329 -15.12 3.10 -2.45
N MET A 330 -14.55 2.44 -1.45
CA MET A 330 -15.10 1.20 -0.90
C MET A 330 -16.28 1.48 0.02
N VAL A 331 -17.28 0.61 -0.05
CA VAL A 331 -18.33 0.47 0.94
C VAL A 331 -17.78 -0.40 2.07
N LYS A 332 -17.99 0.03 3.31
CA LYS A 332 -17.64 -0.73 4.51
C LYS A 332 -18.88 -0.87 5.36
N ASP A 333 -19.25 -2.11 5.70
CA ASP A 333 -20.40 -2.41 6.57
C ASP A 333 -21.71 -1.76 6.11
N GLY A 334 -21.95 -1.76 4.78
CA GLY A 334 -23.12 -1.11 4.18
C GLY A 334 -23.10 0.42 4.23
N LYS A 335 -21.96 1.05 4.55
CA LYS A 335 -21.75 2.49 4.58
C LYS A 335 -20.78 2.95 3.48
N LEU A 336 -21.18 3.97 2.74
CA LEU A 336 -20.38 4.64 1.71
C LEU A 336 -20.18 6.10 2.10
N VAL A 337 -18.92 6.51 2.29
CA VAL A 337 -18.55 7.88 2.68
C VAL A 337 -17.84 8.59 1.53
N LEU A 338 -18.55 9.53 0.93
CA LEU A 338 -18.12 10.34 -0.21
C LEU A 338 -18.09 11.84 0.14
N GLN A 339 -17.89 12.15 1.42
CA GLN A 339 -17.80 13.52 1.90
C GLN A 339 -16.66 14.29 1.21
N GLY A 340 -16.98 15.46 0.65
CA GLY A 340 -16.00 16.40 0.10
C GLY A 340 -15.16 15.83 -1.06
N LYS A 341 -15.73 14.95 -1.89
CA LYS A 341 -15.03 14.34 -3.03
C LYS A 341 -15.18 15.11 -4.34
N HIS A 342 -15.62 16.36 -4.27
CA HIS A 342 -15.83 17.26 -5.41
C HIS A 342 -16.81 16.70 -6.46
N ILE A 343 -17.83 15.99 -5.99
CA ILE A 343 -18.87 15.42 -6.84
C ILE A 343 -19.76 16.56 -7.35
N GLU A 344 -20.00 16.59 -8.65
CA GLU A 344 -20.88 17.59 -9.28
C GLU A 344 -22.30 17.06 -9.48
N ASP A 345 -22.43 15.78 -9.78
CA ASP A 345 -23.69 15.09 -10.01
C ASP A 345 -23.59 13.67 -9.44
N ILE A 346 -24.59 13.26 -8.66
CA ILE A 346 -24.67 11.93 -8.04
C ILE A 346 -24.74 10.84 -9.12
N SER A 347 -25.39 11.11 -10.25
CA SER A 347 -25.51 10.15 -11.36
C SER A 347 -24.16 9.82 -12.02
N ASN A 348 -23.14 10.67 -11.84
CA ASN A 348 -21.78 10.42 -12.32
C ASN A 348 -20.97 9.46 -11.42
N ILE A 349 -21.53 9.04 -10.27
CA ILE A 349 -20.89 8.07 -9.39
C ILE A 349 -21.10 6.67 -9.99
N LYS A 350 -20.11 6.22 -10.77
CA LYS A 350 -20.17 4.93 -11.45
C LYS A 350 -20.23 3.80 -10.41
N GLY A 351 -21.16 2.86 -10.63
CA GLY A 351 -21.38 1.71 -9.75
C GLY A 351 -22.32 1.98 -8.57
N LEU A 352 -22.69 3.23 -8.27
CA LEU A 352 -23.60 3.54 -7.16
C LEU A 352 -24.94 2.81 -7.28
N THR A 353 -25.50 2.77 -8.49
CA THR A 353 -26.79 2.11 -8.78
C THR A 353 -26.77 0.60 -8.57
N ASN A 354 -25.59 -0.02 -8.42
CA ASN A 354 -25.42 -1.45 -8.18
C ASN A 354 -25.42 -1.81 -6.69
N LEU A 355 -25.28 -0.82 -5.80
CA LEU A 355 -25.13 -1.04 -4.34
C LEU A 355 -26.48 -1.28 -3.63
N LYS A 356 -27.20 -2.35 -4.03
CA LYS A 356 -28.55 -2.67 -3.52
C LYS A 356 -28.61 -2.88 -2.01
N ASN A 357 -27.49 -3.22 -1.37
CA ASN A 357 -27.40 -3.48 0.08
C ASN A 357 -26.91 -2.27 0.89
N LEU A 358 -26.68 -1.12 0.25
CA LEU A 358 -26.19 0.07 0.93
C LEU A 358 -27.23 0.59 1.93
N ARG A 359 -26.81 0.77 3.18
CA ARG A 359 -27.64 1.29 4.28
C ARG A 359 -27.35 2.75 4.59
N LYS A 360 -26.11 3.20 4.44
CA LYS A 360 -25.70 4.57 4.79
C LYS A 360 -24.92 5.21 3.65
N LEU A 361 -25.33 6.40 3.21
CA LEU A 361 -24.67 7.17 2.17
C LEU A 361 -24.40 8.59 2.66
N ASP A 362 -23.12 8.95 2.71
CA ASP A 362 -22.69 10.31 3.05
C ASP A 362 -22.10 11.01 1.83
N LEU A 363 -22.85 11.97 1.29
CA LEU A 363 -22.49 12.84 0.17
C LEU A 363 -22.25 14.28 0.64
N SER A 364 -22.07 14.51 1.94
CA SER A 364 -21.94 15.86 2.48
C SER A 364 -20.73 16.61 1.93
N ASN A 365 -20.79 17.95 2.00
CA ASN A 365 -19.69 18.83 1.58
C ASN A 365 -19.30 18.69 0.08
N ASN A 366 -20.21 18.19 -0.76
CA ASN A 366 -20.08 18.20 -2.21
C ASN A 366 -20.88 19.38 -2.78
N ILE A 367 -20.31 20.57 -2.64
CA ILE A 367 -20.97 21.86 -2.91
C ILE A 367 -21.49 22.06 -4.33
N LYS A 368 -21.15 21.20 -5.29
CA LYS A 368 -21.62 21.28 -6.68
C LYS A 368 -22.86 20.44 -6.98
N ILE A 369 -23.24 19.51 -6.09
CA ILE A 369 -24.47 18.72 -6.23
C ILE A 369 -25.67 19.65 -6.10
N LYS A 370 -26.52 19.72 -7.13
CA LYS A 370 -27.72 20.59 -7.15
C LYS A 370 -29.04 19.83 -7.10
N GLU A 371 -29.01 18.55 -7.45
CA GLU A 371 -30.21 17.71 -7.58
C GLU A 371 -29.95 16.32 -6.98
N ILE A 372 -31.01 15.70 -6.47
CA ILE A 372 -30.98 14.34 -5.95
C ILE A 372 -31.49 13.40 -7.05
N LYS A 373 -30.57 12.77 -7.78
CA LYS A 373 -30.85 11.82 -8.87
C LYS A 373 -29.86 10.66 -8.82
N GLY A 374 -30.22 9.50 -9.37
CA GLY A 374 -29.32 8.33 -9.39
C GLY A 374 -29.33 7.49 -8.10
N LEU A 375 -30.31 7.70 -7.22
CA LEU A 375 -30.49 6.94 -5.97
C LEU A 375 -31.61 5.88 -6.07
N GLU A 376 -32.24 5.72 -7.23
CA GLU A 376 -33.52 4.99 -7.41
C GLU A 376 -33.42 3.50 -7.03
N ASN A 377 -32.22 2.92 -7.14
CA ASN A 377 -31.97 1.51 -6.84
C ASN A 377 -31.58 1.24 -5.38
N LEU A 378 -31.34 2.26 -4.56
CA LEU A 378 -30.84 2.13 -3.18
C LEU A 378 -31.99 1.91 -2.18
N LYS A 379 -32.85 0.92 -2.45
CA LYS A 379 -34.09 0.69 -1.68
C LYS A 379 -33.88 0.37 -0.20
N ASN A 380 -32.69 -0.11 0.17
CA ASN A 380 -32.32 -0.46 1.55
C ASN A 380 -31.62 0.69 2.30
N LEU A 381 -31.52 1.88 1.70
CA LEU A 381 -30.86 3.01 2.33
C LEU A 381 -31.67 3.50 3.54
N GLU A 382 -31.02 3.53 4.70
CA GLU A 382 -31.56 3.94 5.99
C GLU A 382 -31.11 5.35 6.38
N MET A 383 -29.90 5.75 5.96
CA MET A 383 -29.31 7.06 6.27
C MET A 383 -28.76 7.73 5.01
N LEU A 384 -29.17 8.97 4.76
CA LEU A 384 -28.67 9.81 3.67
C LEU A 384 -28.23 11.17 4.19
N ASN A 385 -26.95 11.50 4.01
CA ASN A 385 -26.41 12.82 4.34
C ASN A 385 -26.06 13.59 3.07
N LEU A 386 -26.78 14.68 2.83
CA LEU A 386 -26.63 15.63 1.72
C LEU A 386 -26.38 17.06 2.26
N SER A 387 -25.87 17.18 3.49
CA SER A 387 -25.54 18.47 4.07
C SER A 387 -24.43 19.17 3.29
N LYS A 388 -24.43 20.51 3.28
CA LYS A 388 -23.41 21.32 2.58
C LYS A 388 -23.30 20.94 1.10
N THR A 389 -24.44 20.79 0.44
CA THR A 389 -24.52 20.69 -1.02
C THR A 389 -25.19 21.96 -1.57
N SER A 390 -25.49 22.01 -2.87
CA SER A 390 -26.19 23.14 -3.51
C SER A 390 -27.62 22.77 -3.91
N ILE A 391 -28.25 21.85 -3.18
CA ILE A 391 -29.62 21.43 -3.47
C ILE A 391 -30.58 22.60 -3.23
N THR A 392 -31.50 22.82 -4.17
CA THR A 392 -32.51 23.88 -4.08
C THR A 392 -33.93 23.33 -3.91
N GLU A 393 -34.17 22.11 -4.35
CA GLU A 393 -35.46 21.42 -4.28
C GLU A 393 -35.27 19.96 -3.84
N ILE A 394 -36.16 19.49 -2.99
CA ILE A 394 -36.16 18.10 -2.51
C ILE A 394 -37.07 17.29 -3.44
N LYS A 395 -36.47 16.49 -4.32
CA LYS A 395 -37.15 15.59 -5.27
C LYS A 395 -36.35 14.30 -5.40
N GLY A 396 -36.98 13.21 -5.82
CA GLY A 396 -36.27 11.94 -6.07
C GLY A 396 -35.97 11.11 -4.80
N LEU A 397 -36.58 11.46 -3.67
CA LEU A 397 -36.50 10.67 -2.43
C LEU A 397 -37.63 9.63 -2.31
N ASP A 398 -38.71 9.77 -3.09
CA ASP A 398 -39.88 8.87 -3.05
C ASP A 398 -39.53 7.39 -3.35
N THR A 399 -38.38 7.15 -3.97
CA THR A 399 -37.85 5.81 -4.29
C THR A 399 -37.09 5.15 -3.11
N LEU A 400 -36.96 5.83 -1.97
CA LEU A 400 -36.18 5.39 -0.80
C LEU A 400 -37.09 5.08 0.41
N PRO A 401 -37.87 3.99 0.37
CA PRO A 401 -38.95 3.74 1.34
C PRO A 401 -38.44 3.42 2.76
N ASN A 402 -37.18 3.02 2.91
CA ASN A 402 -36.59 2.60 4.19
C ASN A 402 -35.78 3.70 4.88
N LEU A 403 -35.79 4.92 4.35
CA LEU A 403 -34.99 6.02 4.90
C LEU A 403 -35.50 6.41 6.29
N ARG A 404 -34.60 6.43 7.27
CA ARG A 404 -34.85 6.75 8.68
C ARG A 404 -34.18 8.05 9.10
N GLU A 405 -33.02 8.34 8.53
CA GLU A 405 -32.24 9.53 8.84
C GLU A 405 -31.92 10.30 7.55
N LEU A 406 -32.33 11.57 7.49
CA LEU A 406 -32.07 12.46 6.37
C LEU A 406 -31.45 13.76 6.87
N ASN A 407 -30.24 14.05 6.41
CA ASN A 407 -29.59 15.33 6.66
C ASN A 407 -29.49 16.16 5.38
N LEU A 408 -30.21 17.27 5.34
CA LEU A 408 -30.23 18.28 4.28
C LEU A 408 -29.80 19.65 4.81
N SER A 409 -29.05 19.70 5.91
CA SER A 409 -28.58 20.95 6.49
C SER A 409 -27.63 21.73 5.57
N ASP A 410 -27.56 23.05 5.76
CA ASP A 410 -26.62 23.93 5.04
C ASP A 410 -26.82 23.86 3.50
N ASN A 411 -28.09 23.79 3.06
CA ASN A 411 -28.50 23.86 1.65
C ASN A 411 -29.32 25.15 1.40
N TYR A 412 -28.65 26.31 1.37
CA TYR A 412 -29.29 27.63 1.29
C TYR A 412 -30.31 27.84 0.15
N GLY A 413 -30.32 26.96 -0.85
CA GLY A 413 -31.30 26.93 -1.92
C GLY A 413 -32.70 26.50 -1.48
N ILE A 414 -32.82 25.66 -0.44
CA ILE A 414 -34.09 25.11 0.04
C ILE A 414 -34.87 26.19 0.80
N ARG A 415 -36.05 26.54 0.30
CA ARG A 415 -36.94 27.58 0.86
C ARG A 415 -38.26 27.06 1.41
N GLU A 416 -38.62 25.84 1.05
CA GLU A 416 -39.85 25.17 1.47
C GLU A 416 -39.57 23.67 1.64
N ILE A 417 -40.34 23.03 2.52
CA ILE A 417 -40.30 21.59 2.76
C ILE A 417 -41.41 20.97 1.90
N LYS A 418 -41.01 20.25 0.85
CA LYS A 418 -41.89 19.49 -0.06
C LYS A 418 -41.15 18.24 -0.53
N GLY A 419 -41.85 17.24 -1.07
CA GLY A 419 -41.22 16.04 -1.63
C GLY A 419 -40.70 15.05 -0.57
N LEU A 420 -41.27 15.11 0.63
CA LEU A 420 -41.01 14.16 1.72
C LEU A 420 -42.22 13.25 2.01
N ASP A 421 -43.36 13.44 1.32
CA ASP A 421 -44.64 12.79 1.65
C ASP A 421 -44.57 11.25 1.67
N GLY A 422 -43.69 10.65 0.86
CA GLY A 422 -43.49 9.20 0.81
C GLY A 422 -42.57 8.61 1.89
N LEU A 423 -41.90 9.44 2.71
CA LEU A 423 -40.88 8.99 3.67
C LEU A 423 -41.45 8.68 5.06
N THR A 424 -42.52 7.88 5.13
CA THR A 424 -43.24 7.61 6.38
C THR A 424 -42.40 6.92 7.47
N ASN A 425 -41.26 6.32 7.13
CA ASN A 425 -40.33 5.69 8.06
C ASN A 425 -39.25 6.64 8.63
N LEU A 426 -39.26 7.92 8.21
CA LEU A 426 -38.27 8.90 8.63
C LEU A 426 -38.43 9.22 10.11
N ARG A 427 -37.32 9.12 10.86
CA ARG A 427 -37.24 9.38 12.30
C ARG A 427 -36.46 10.65 12.61
N VAL A 428 -35.37 10.89 11.89
CA VAL A 428 -34.50 12.05 12.10
C VAL A 428 -34.44 12.86 10.82
N LEU A 429 -34.80 14.14 10.92
CA LEU A 429 -34.74 15.09 9.81
C LEU A 429 -33.97 16.34 10.23
N ASP A 430 -32.80 16.53 9.62
CA ASP A 430 -32.01 17.75 9.79
C ASP A 430 -32.15 18.67 8.57
N MET A 431 -32.83 19.80 8.81
CA MET A 431 -33.07 20.88 7.86
C MET A 431 -32.45 22.20 8.36
N SER A 432 -31.50 22.14 9.30
CA SER A 432 -30.84 23.34 9.83
C SER A 432 -30.05 24.09 8.75
N ASP A 433 -29.81 25.38 8.95
CA ASP A 433 -29.04 26.23 8.02
C ASP A 433 -29.58 26.28 6.56
N ASN A 434 -30.89 26.06 6.39
CA ASN A 434 -31.63 26.31 5.15
C ASN A 434 -32.33 27.69 5.16
N ARG A 435 -33.07 28.05 4.10
CA ARG A 435 -33.85 29.31 3.99
C ARG A 435 -35.35 29.10 4.10
N ILE A 436 -35.78 28.12 4.89
CA ILE A 436 -37.18 27.77 5.10
C ILE A 436 -37.88 28.84 5.94
N LYS A 437 -38.99 29.39 5.43
CA LYS A 437 -39.76 30.45 6.10
C LYS A 437 -40.94 29.92 6.91
N MET A 438 -41.43 28.74 6.59
CA MET A 438 -42.64 28.17 7.16
C MET A 438 -42.55 26.65 7.14
N ILE A 439 -42.98 26.02 8.23
CA ILE A 439 -42.99 24.57 8.39
C ILE A 439 -44.35 24.06 7.91
N LYS A 440 -44.36 23.33 6.78
CA LYS A 440 -45.49 22.63 6.15
C LYS A 440 -44.95 21.43 5.37
N GLY A 441 -45.78 20.46 4.99
CA GLY A 441 -45.32 19.31 4.18
C GLY A 441 -44.63 18.22 5.01
N LEU A 442 -44.94 18.14 6.30
CA LEU A 442 -44.45 17.11 7.23
C LEU A 442 -45.59 16.24 7.77
N GLU A 443 -46.83 16.47 7.32
CA GLU A 443 -48.06 15.90 7.90
C GLU A 443 -48.09 14.36 7.79
N ASN A 444 -47.40 13.81 6.79
CA ASN A 444 -47.32 12.37 6.51
C ASN A 444 -46.14 11.67 7.22
N LEU A 445 -45.25 12.40 7.89
CA LEU A 445 -44.08 11.85 8.58
C LEU A 445 -44.42 11.41 10.01
N THR A 446 -45.30 10.43 10.13
CA THR A 446 -45.89 10.03 11.43
C THR A 446 -44.90 9.39 12.40
N ASN A 447 -43.73 8.92 11.92
CA ASN A 447 -42.68 8.32 12.74
C ASN A 447 -41.52 9.29 13.04
N LEU A 448 -41.67 10.59 12.74
CA LEU A 448 -40.62 11.57 12.97
C LEU A 448 -40.42 11.80 14.47
N GLU A 449 -39.22 11.48 14.97
CA GLU A 449 -38.80 11.58 16.37
C GLU A 449 -38.03 12.89 16.60
N GLU A 450 -37.11 13.25 15.69
CA GLU A 450 -36.22 14.41 15.81
C GLU A 450 -36.28 15.31 14.57
N LEU A 451 -36.46 16.63 14.79
CA LEU A 451 -36.51 17.65 13.74
C LEU A 451 -35.61 18.85 14.06
N PHE A 452 -34.58 19.07 13.25
CA PHE A 452 -33.64 20.19 13.40
C PHE A 452 -33.92 21.28 12.35
N LEU A 453 -34.22 22.50 12.79
CA LEU A 453 -34.59 23.64 11.91
C LEU A 453 -33.76 24.91 12.12
N LYS A 454 -32.93 24.97 13.16
CA LYS A 454 -32.06 26.12 13.45
C LYS A 454 -30.71 25.65 13.94
N LYS A 455 -29.68 26.41 13.59
CA LYS A 455 -28.29 26.22 14.03
C LYS A 455 -28.20 26.12 15.55
N LYS A 456 -27.78 24.96 16.08
CA LYS A 456 -27.05 24.94 17.34
C LYS A 456 -25.59 25.21 17.00
N PHE A 457 -25.05 26.35 17.45
CA PHE A 457 -23.61 26.57 17.43
C PHE A 457 -22.95 25.60 18.43
N GLY A 458 -22.12 24.67 17.97
CA GLY A 458 -21.31 23.82 18.84
C GLY A 458 -20.60 22.68 18.09
N TYR A 459 -19.31 22.49 18.36
CA TYR A 459 -18.46 21.47 17.76
C TYR A 459 -18.92 20.05 18.09
N PHE A 460 -18.78 19.13 17.13
CA PHE A 460 -19.04 17.70 17.31
C PHE A 460 -18.17 17.09 18.43
N LYS A 461 -18.84 16.44 19.40
CA LYS A 461 -18.36 15.23 20.07
C LYS A 461 -19.48 14.19 20.02
N GLU A 462 -19.08 12.93 20.01
CA GLU A 462 -19.88 11.74 19.66
C GLU A 462 -21.06 11.37 20.59
N ASP A 463 -21.48 12.23 21.52
CA ASP A 463 -22.46 11.85 22.57
C ASP A 463 -23.50 12.94 22.93
N ASP A 464 -23.99 13.74 21.98
CA ASP A 464 -25.02 14.76 22.30
C ASP A 464 -26.28 14.63 21.42
N TYR A 465 -27.06 13.58 21.67
CA TYR A 465 -28.51 13.60 21.40
C TYR A 465 -29.20 14.43 22.49
N ILE A 466 -30.09 15.34 22.11
CA ILE A 466 -31.06 15.93 23.04
C ILE A 466 -32.45 15.57 22.54
N TYR A 467 -33.17 14.84 23.40
CA TYR A 467 -34.56 14.36 23.27
C TYR A 467 -35.54 15.32 22.61
#